data_AF-A0A2H6EMN0-F1
#
_entry.id   AF-A0A2H6EMN0-F1
#
_cell.length_a   1.000
_cell.length_b   1.000
_cell.length_c   1.000
_cell.angle_alpha   90.00
_cell.angle_beta   90.00
_cell.angle_gamma   90.00
#
_symmetry.space_group_name_H-M   'P 1'
#
loop_
_entity.id
_entity.type
_entity.pdbx_description
1 polymer ?
#
loop_
_entity_poly.entity_id
_entity_poly.type
_entity_poly.pdbx_seq_one_letter_code
_entity_poly.pdbx_strand_id
1 'polypeptide(L)'
;MPWERNQRVERLWGSSESNIWGVGPWGTIVHYDGKKWKKIDFDTEMYFYDISGNKANGIAYAIARNSSHVTKIIELNNESAKIIYNNEKNVNEFGSWTLTFESGEIYLADTKIWSFNPITKEKTTLYKLPYGVGILDISSNSKNDIYYWGSTYQGNDKLIHFNGNRYKVFEMQLISDNHGGSFAVNNMGIRVGFADNKAFLTMVRRIAK
;
A
#
# COMPACT_ATOMS: atom_id res chain seq x y z
N MET A 1 -4.66 -3.09 -29.28
CA MET A 1 -5.59 -3.21 -28.14
C MET A 1 -6.27 -1.87 -27.96
N PRO A 2 -7.61 -1.73 -28.07
CA PRO A 2 -8.27 -0.47 -27.82
C PRO A 2 -8.72 -0.44 -26.35
N TRP A 3 -7.94 0.21 -25.48
CA TRP A 3 -8.43 0.60 -24.16
C TRP A 3 -9.43 1.74 -24.35
N GLU A 4 -10.59 1.68 -23.69
CA GLU A 4 -11.38 2.91 -23.50
C GLU A 4 -10.50 3.93 -22.76
N ARG A 5 -10.59 5.21 -23.16
CA ARG A 5 -9.75 6.27 -22.60
C ARG A 5 -9.78 6.17 -21.07
N ASN A 6 -8.59 6.26 -20.47
CA ASN A 6 -8.28 6.30 -19.04
C ASN A 6 -7.92 4.97 -18.33
N GLN A 7 -8.23 3.75 -18.77
CA GLN A 7 -7.77 2.54 -18.04
C GLN A 7 -6.24 2.33 -18.15
N ARG A 8 -5.49 2.72 -17.10
CA ARG A 8 -4.02 2.58 -17.00
C ARG A 8 -3.63 1.74 -15.79
N VAL A 9 -2.47 1.10 -15.87
CA VAL A 9 -1.87 0.38 -14.74
C VAL A 9 -0.94 1.33 -14.01
N GLU A 10 -1.15 1.52 -12.71
CA GLU A 10 -0.37 2.44 -11.87
C GLU A 10 0.47 1.73 -10.82
N ARG A 11 0.07 0.51 -10.43
CA ARG A 11 0.76 -0.30 -9.43
C ARG A 11 0.90 -1.73 -9.92
N LEU A 12 2.02 -2.34 -9.57
CA LEU A 12 2.35 -3.71 -9.93
C LEU A 12 2.85 -4.46 -8.70
N TRP A 13 2.47 -5.73 -8.60
CA TRP A 13 3.07 -6.67 -7.67
C TRP A 13 3.20 -8.03 -8.36
N GLY A 14 4.26 -8.76 -8.06
CA GLY A 14 4.46 -10.10 -8.60
C GLY A 14 5.10 -11.03 -7.58
N SER A 15 4.70 -12.30 -7.64
CA SER A 15 5.34 -13.38 -6.89
C SER A 15 6.39 -14.13 -7.71
N SER A 16 6.26 -14.11 -9.04
CA SER A 16 7.21 -14.68 -10.00
C SER A 16 7.10 -13.97 -11.35
N GLU A 17 8.00 -14.29 -12.28
CA GLU A 17 7.96 -13.81 -13.67
C GLU A 17 6.68 -14.25 -14.42
N SER A 18 5.98 -15.27 -13.92
CA SER A 18 4.75 -15.81 -14.48
C SER A 18 3.49 -15.50 -13.65
N ASN A 19 3.61 -14.62 -12.66
CA ASN A 19 2.48 -14.21 -11.83
C ASN A 19 2.67 -12.76 -11.38
N ILE A 20 2.25 -11.84 -12.25
CA ILE A 20 2.30 -10.39 -12.02
C ILE A 20 0.89 -9.83 -12.12
N TRP A 21 0.49 -9.08 -11.11
CA TRP A 21 -0.77 -8.35 -11.06
C TRP A 21 -0.50 -6.87 -11.22
N GLY A 22 -1.37 -6.21 -11.99
CA GLY A 22 -1.38 -4.78 -12.15
C GLY A 22 -2.75 -4.22 -11.82
N VAL A 23 -2.75 -3.08 -11.13
CA VAL A 23 -3.98 -2.38 -10.76
C VAL A 23 -3.88 -0.90 -11.06
N GLY A 24 -5.03 -0.24 -11.17
CA GLY A 24 -5.10 1.18 -11.39
C GLY A 24 -6.52 1.74 -11.32
N PRO A 25 -6.73 2.97 -11.80
CA PRO A 25 -8.02 3.64 -11.76
C PRO A 25 -9.09 2.95 -12.62
N TRP A 26 -10.36 3.29 -12.40
CA TRP A 26 -11.53 2.78 -13.14
C TRP A 26 -11.68 1.25 -13.14
N GLY A 27 -11.45 0.63 -11.98
CA GLY A 27 -11.55 -0.82 -11.82
C GLY A 27 -10.47 -1.60 -12.57
N THR A 28 -9.38 -0.95 -13.00
CA THR A 28 -8.34 -1.62 -13.80
C THR A 28 -7.66 -2.70 -12.97
N ILE A 29 -7.83 -3.95 -13.38
CA ILE A 29 -7.09 -5.12 -12.90
C ILE A 29 -6.56 -5.88 -14.11
N VAL A 30 -5.27 -6.18 -14.12
CA VAL A 30 -4.62 -7.01 -15.13
C VAL A 30 -3.75 -8.08 -14.48
N HIS A 31 -3.64 -9.24 -15.12
CA HIS A 31 -2.81 -10.35 -14.67
C HIS A 31 -1.93 -10.86 -15.83
N TYR A 32 -0.64 -11.02 -15.57
CA TYR A 32 0.32 -11.65 -16.47
C TYR A 32 0.59 -13.08 -16.01
N ASP A 33 0.31 -14.04 -16.88
CA ASP A 33 0.46 -15.48 -16.63
C ASP A 33 1.83 -16.05 -17.06
N GLY A 34 2.79 -15.18 -17.40
CA GLY A 34 4.07 -15.57 -17.99
C GLY A 34 4.09 -15.60 -19.51
N LYS A 35 2.93 -15.47 -20.16
CA LYS A 35 2.82 -15.45 -21.63
C LYS A 35 2.04 -14.25 -22.14
N LYS A 36 0.98 -13.85 -21.44
CA LYS A 36 0.11 -12.76 -21.85
C LYS A 36 -0.52 -12.05 -20.67
N TRP A 37 -0.87 -10.79 -20.92
CA TRP A 37 -1.71 -10.01 -20.01
C TRP A 37 -3.18 -10.32 -20.27
N LYS A 38 -3.95 -10.49 -19.20
CA LYS A 38 -5.41 -10.60 -19.21
C LYS A 38 -6.00 -9.48 -18.37
N LYS A 39 -7.05 -8.84 -18.88
CA LYS A 39 -7.87 -7.92 -18.09
C LYS A 39 -8.88 -8.73 -17.28
N ILE A 40 -9.08 -8.32 -16.03
CA ILE A 40 -10.11 -8.86 -15.15
C ILE A 40 -11.09 -7.74 -14.87
N ASP A 41 -12.35 -7.96 -15.22
CA ASP A 41 -13.37 -6.94 -15.04
C ASP A 41 -13.68 -6.73 -13.56
N PHE A 42 -13.84 -5.47 -13.19
CA PHE A 42 -14.18 -5.05 -11.85
C PHE A 42 -14.99 -3.75 -11.89
N ASP A 43 -15.57 -3.40 -10.76
CA ASP A 43 -16.33 -2.16 -10.56
C ASP A 43 -15.54 -0.92 -11.01
N THR A 44 -16.04 -0.25 -12.04
CA THR A 44 -15.42 0.92 -12.67
C THR A 44 -15.46 2.18 -11.80
N GLU A 45 -16.23 2.18 -10.71
CA GLU A 45 -16.23 3.27 -9.73
C GLU A 45 -15.02 3.22 -8.78
N MET A 46 -14.26 2.12 -8.80
CA MET A 46 -13.14 1.88 -7.90
C MET A 46 -11.83 2.39 -8.48
N TYR A 47 -11.02 2.98 -7.60
CA TYR A 47 -9.65 3.37 -7.86
C TYR A 47 -8.73 2.52 -6.99
N PHE A 48 -7.83 1.75 -7.62
CA PHE A 48 -6.83 0.98 -6.88
C PHE A 48 -5.60 1.82 -6.61
N TYR A 49 -5.20 1.92 -5.34
CA TYR A 49 -4.10 2.80 -4.90
C TYR A 49 -2.80 2.04 -4.61
N ASP A 50 -2.91 0.77 -4.24
CA ASP A 50 -1.76 -0.03 -3.83
C ASP A 50 -2.02 -1.54 -3.98
N ILE A 51 -0.94 -2.31 -4.12
CA ILE A 51 -0.96 -3.76 -4.23
C ILE A 51 0.30 -4.36 -3.60
N SER A 52 0.08 -5.37 -2.75
CA SER A 52 1.14 -6.20 -2.15
C SER A 52 0.63 -7.63 -2.10
N GLY A 53 1.39 -8.58 -1.56
CA GLY A 53 0.93 -9.96 -1.59
C GLY A 53 1.86 -10.96 -0.94
N ASN A 54 1.35 -12.18 -0.84
CA ASN A 54 2.07 -13.31 -0.32
C ASN A 54 2.85 -13.99 -1.44
N LYS A 55 4.17 -13.79 -1.45
CA LYS A 55 5.05 -14.40 -2.47
C LYS A 55 5.05 -15.93 -2.41
N ALA A 56 4.81 -16.54 -1.25
CA ALA A 56 4.89 -17.99 -1.07
C ALA A 56 3.73 -18.75 -1.71
N ASN A 57 2.54 -18.14 -1.78
CA ASN A 57 1.36 -18.75 -2.39
C ASN A 57 0.85 -18.01 -3.65
N GLY A 58 1.48 -16.89 -4.02
CA GLY A 58 1.17 -16.13 -5.21
C GLY A 58 -0.10 -15.28 -5.14
N ILE A 59 -0.72 -15.14 -3.97
CA ILE A 59 -1.92 -14.33 -3.78
C ILE A 59 -1.52 -12.86 -3.63
N ALA A 60 -2.15 -11.98 -4.42
CA ALA A 60 -2.02 -10.53 -4.25
C ALA A 60 -3.24 -9.95 -3.52
N TYR A 61 -3.03 -8.82 -2.87
CA TYR A 61 -4.04 -8.03 -2.19
C TYR A 61 -3.92 -6.60 -2.67
N ALA A 62 -5.03 -6.06 -3.18
CA ALA A 62 -5.09 -4.69 -3.65
C ALA A 62 -6.07 -3.88 -2.81
N ILE A 63 -5.74 -2.62 -2.56
CA ILE A 63 -6.62 -1.67 -1.87
C ILE A 63 -7.30 -0.77 -2.90
N ALA A 64 -8.62 -0.65 -2.82
CA ALA A 64 -9.40 0.23 -3.67
C ALA A 64 -10.26 1.20 -2.87
N ARG A 65 -10.42 2.42 -3.38
CA ARG A 65 -11.44 3.36 -2.90
C ARG A 65 -12.25 3.98 -4.03
N ASN A 66 -13.49 4.38 -3.72
CA ASN A 66 -14.32 5.17 -4.61
C ASN A 66 -14.41 6.64 -4.15
N SER A 67 -15.17 7.46 -4.88
CA SER A 67 -15.38 8.89 -4.57
C SER A 67 -16.04 9.14 -3.21
N SER A 68 -16.75 8.16 -2.66
CA SER A 68 -17.37 8.22 -1.33
C SER A 68 -16.45 7.73 -0.22
N HIS A 69 -15.16 7.56 -0.51
CA HIS A 69 -14.13 7.09 0.44
C HIS A 69 -14.37 5.67 0.98
N VAL A 70 -15.24 4.89 0.35
CA VAL A 70 -15.41 3.47 0.68
C VAL A 70 -14.09 2.76 0.40
N THR A 71 -13.61 1.96 1.35
CA THR A 71 -12.39 1.15 1.23
C THR A 71 -12.76 -0.30 1.03
N LYS A 72 -12.19 -0.92 -0.01
CA LYS A 72 -12.28 -2.35 -0.26
C LYS A 72 -10.89 -2.97 -0.33
N ILE A 73 -10.69 -4.13 0.30
CA ILE A 73 -9.52 -4.98 0.07
C ILE A 73 -9.95 -6.09 -0.88
N ILE A 74 -9.20 -6.26 -1.97
CA ILE A 74 -9.47 -7.23 -3.03
C ILE A 74 -8.37 -8.28 -2.97
N GLU A 75 -8.75 -9.53 -2.81
CA GLU A 75 -7.89 -10.69 -3.03
C GLU A 75 -7.84 -11.01 -4.52
N LEU A 76 -6.63 -11.16 -5.04
CA LEU A 76 -6.35 -11.47 -6.44
C LEU A 76 -5.62 -12.81 -6.51
N ASN A 77 -6.30 -13.80 -7.07
CA ASN A 77 -5.76 -15.13 -7.30
C ASN A 77 -6.52 -15.83 -8.43
N ASN A 78 -5.89 -16.81 -9.09
CA ASN A 78 -6.55 -17.69 -10.07
C ASN A 78 -7.40 -16.92 -11.11
N GLU A 79 -6.87 -15.83 -11.65
CA GLU A 79 -7.56 -14.96 -12.63
C GLU A 79 -8.88 -14.35 -12.11
N SER A 80 -9.02 -14.20 -10.80
CA SER A 80 -10.20 -13.67 -10.14
C SER A 80 -9.87 -12.51 -9.20
N ALA A 81 -10.87 -11.66 -8.97
CA ALA A 81 -10.81 -10.54 -8.03
C ALA A 81 -11.98 -10.65 -7.04
N LYS A 82 -11.67 -10.86 -5.75
CA LYS A 82 -12.67 -11.09 -4.70
C LYS A 82 -12.56 -10.02 -3.61
N ILE A 83 -13.67 -9.34 -3.33
CA ILE A 83 -13.75 -8.43 -2.19
C ILE A 83 -13.69 -9.24 -0.88
N ILE A 84 -12.69 -8.97 -0.06
CA ILE A 84 -12.50 -9.60 1.25
C ILE A 84 -12.70 -8.65 2.43
N TYR A 85 -12.75 -7.34 2.16
CA TYR A 85 -13.11 -6.31 3.12
C TYR A 85 -13.89 -5.20 2.42
N ASN A 86 -14.90 -4.63 3.08
CA ASN A 86 -15.68 -3.48 2.61
C ASN A 86 -16.17 -2.67 3.83
N ASN A 87 -15.94 -1.36 3.82
CA ASN A 87 -16.36 -0.45 4.89
C ASN A 87 -17.59 0.41 4.54
N GLU A 88 -18.32 0.10 3.47
CA GLU A 88 -19.43 0.91 2.94
C GLU A 88 -20.51 1.27 3.99
N LYS A 89 -20.75 0.41 4.97
CA LYS A 89 -21.69 0.69 6.07
C LYS A 89 -21.20 1.76 7.05
N ASN A 90 -19.88 1.95 7.15
CA ASN A 90 -19.25 2.94 8.02
C ASN A 90 -17.86 3.31 7.46
N VAL A 91 -17.84 4.29 6.55
CA VAL A 91 -16.62 4.73 5.85
C VAL A 91 -15.53 5.28 6.79
N ASN A 92 -15.88 5.64 8.03
CA ASN A 92 -14.98 6.21 9.02
C ASN A 92 -14.30 5.15 9.91
N GLU A 93 -14.66 3.87 9.83
CA GLU A 93 -14.16 2.84 10.76
C GLU A 93 -12.71 2.43 10.46
N PHE A 94 -12.45 1.83 9.30
CA PHE A 94 -11.12 1.37 8.88
C PHE A 94 -10.93 1.68 7.37
N GLY A 95 -10.45 2.89 7.09
CA GLY A 95 -10.04 3.30 5.74
C GLY A 95 -8.55 3.11 5.52
N SER A 96 -8.14 3.02 4.25
CA SER A 96 -6.72 3.05 3.85
C SER A 96 -6.56 3.43 2.39
N TRP A 97 -5.44 4.08 2.08
CA TRP A 97 -4.99 4.32 0.70
C TRP A 97 -3.83 3.42 0.29
N THR A 98 -3.13 2.84 1.25
CA THR A 98 -1.93 2.02 1.02
C THR A 98 -2.03 0.72 1.81
N LEU A 99 -1.31 -0.31 1.36
CA LEU A 99 -1.18 -1.55 2.11
C LEU A 99 0.20 -2.17 1.92
N THR A 100 0.62 -2.96 2.89
CA THR A 100 1.67 -3.96 2.67
C THR A 100 1.23 -5.29 3.28
N PHE A 101 1.49 -6.39 2.57
CA PHE A 101 1.31 -7.73 3.12
C PHE A 101 2.62 -8.20 3.73
N GLU A 102 2.56 -8.70 4.96
CA GLU A 102 3.73 -9.20 5.65
C GLU A 102 3.35 -10.31 6.62
N SER A 103 4.02 -11.47 6.50
CA SER A 103 3.89 -12.60 7.41
C SER A 103 2.45 -13.05 7.75
N GLY A 104 1.53 -13.00 6.78
CA GLY A 104 0.14 -13.44 6.95
C GLY A 104 -0.86 -12.32 7.28
N GLU A 105 -0.38 -11.10 7.53
CA GLU A 105 -1.20 -9.94 7.85
C GLU A 105 -1.10 -8.88 6.76
N ILE A 106 -2.17 -8.12 6.55
CA ILE A 106 -2.14 -6.89 5.77
C ILE A 106 -2.05 -5.71 6.73
N TYR A 107 -1.04 -4.88 6.58
CA TYR A 107 -0.87 -3.64 7.34
C TYR A 107 -1.33 -2.46 6.49
N LEU A 108 -2.14 -1.61 7.08
CA LEU A 108 -2.84 -0.52 6.42
C LEU A 108 -2.73 0.77 7.25
N ALA A 109 -2.85 1.90 6.59
CA ALA A 109 -2.85 3.18 7.28
C ALA A 109 -3.60 4.28 6.51
N ASP A 110 -4.32 5.09 7.30
CA ASP A 110 -4.92 6.36 6.88
C ASP A 110 -4.71 7.36 8.02
N THR A 111 -5.73 7.56 8.86
CA THR A 111 -5.69 8.34 10.10
C THR A 111 -5.22 7.55 11.33
N LYS A 112 -5.06 6.23 11.17
CA LYS A 112 -4.52 5.29 12.15
C LYS A 112 -3.80 4.17 11.41
N ILE A 113 -2.92 3.47 12.11
CA ILE A 113 -2.33 2.22 11.63
C ILE A 113 -3.18 1.07 12.14
N TRP A 114 -3.53 0.16 11.24
CA TRP A 114 -4.33 -1.01 11.54
C TRP A 114 -3.87 -2.22 10.73
N SER A 115 -4.24 -3.42 11.19
CA SER A 115 -4.05 -4.64 10.42
C SER A 115 -5.36 -5.34 10.11
N PHE A 116 -5.30 -6.17 9.08
CA PHE A 116 -6.36 -7.04 8.64
C PHE A 116 -5.79 -8.42 8.32
N ASN A 117 -6.38 -9.44 8.94
CA ASN A 117 -6.07 -10.83 8.60
C ASN A 117 -6.92 -11.26 7.39
N PRO A 118 -6.31 -11.58 6.24
CA PRO A 118 -7.07 -11.94 5.04
C PRO A 118 -7.80 -13.28 5.16
N ILE A 119 -7.49 -14.12 6.16
CA ILE A 119 -8.15 -15.42 6.39
C ILE A 119 -9.28 -15.26 7.42
N THR A 120 -8.97 -14.82 8.65
CA THR A 120 -9.94 -14.71 9.76
C THR A 120 -10.86 -13.49 9.62
N LYS A 121 -10.49 -12.51 8.77
CA LYS A 121 -11.17 -11.22 8.58
C LYS A 121 -11.16 -10.32 9.82
N GLU A 122 -10.34 -10.66 10.81
CA GLU A 122 -10.12 -9.85 11.99
C GLU A 122 -9.42 -8.54 11.61
N LYS A 123 -9.81 -7.47 12.32
CA LYS A 123 -9.27 -6.12 12.15
C LYS A 123 -8.73 -5.68 13.50
N THR A 124 -7.58 -5.04 13.53
CA THR A 124 -7.02 -4.52 14.78
C THR A 124 -6.45 -3.13 14.57
N THR A 125 -6.80 -2.19 15.44
CA THR A 125 -6.10 -0.89 15.49
C THR A 125 -4.79 -1.10 16.21
N LEU A 126 -3.67 -0.85 15.53
CA LEU A 126 -2.34 -1.10 16.06
C LEU A 126 -1.70 0.15 16.67
N TYR A 127 -1.97 1.32 16.07
CA TYR A 127 -1.40 2.58 16.52
C TYR A 127 -2.28 3.77 16.11
N LYS A 128 -2.53 4.68 17.06
CA LYS A 128 -3.20 5.95 16.79
C LYS A 128 -2.16 6.98 16.37
N LEU A 129 -2.35 7.56 15.18
CA LEU A 129 -1.41 8.56 14.66
C LEU A 129 -1.50 9.87 15.46
N PRO A 130 -0.40 10.64 15.52
CA PRO A 130 -0.45 12.03 15.99
C PRO A 130 -1.44 12.85 15.15
N TYR A 131 -2.01 13.91 15.74
CA TYR A 131 -2.96 14.77 15.05
C TYR A 131 -2.34 15.38 13.78
N GLY A 132 -3.11 15.38 12.68
CA GLY A 132 -2.71 15.98 11.41
C GLY A 132 -1.70 15.17 10.59
N VAL A 133 -1.40 13.92 10.99
CA VAL A 133 -0.52 13.00 10.25
C VAL A 133 -1.38 12.04 9.43
N GLY A 134 -1.13 12.01 8.11
CA GLY A 134 -1.62 10.95 7.23
C GLY A 134 -0.48 10.08 6.76
N ILE A 135 -0.72 8.78 6.51
CA ILE A 135 0.26 7.90 5.88
C ILE A 135 0.03 7.85 4.38
N LEU A 136 1.08 8.06 3.61
CA LEU A 136 1.06 8.07 2.15
C LEU A 136 1.53 6.73 1.57
N ASP A 137 2.47 6.06 2.25
CA ASP A 137 3.05 4.82 1.75
C ASP A 137 3.55 3.95 2.91
N ILE A 138 3.58 2.63 2.71
CA ILE A 138 4.04 1.65 3.69
C ILE A 138 5.05 0.72 3.04
N SER A 139 6.23 0.60 3.64
CA SER A 139 7.22 -0.39 3.25
C SER A 139 7.57 -1.28 4.43
N SER A 140 7.61 -2.59 4.22
CA SER A 140 7.98 -3.58 5.24
C SER A 140 9.16 -4.43 4.79
N ASN A 141 10.04 -4.70 5.74
CA ASN A 141 11.11 -5.69 5.58
C ASN A 141 10.79 -6.98 6.34
N SER A 142 10.01 -6.89 7.42
CA SER A 142 9.42 -8.01 8.13
C SER A 142 8.23 -7.54 8.97
N LYS A 143 7.48 -8.45 9.60
CA LYS A 143 6.39 -8.07 10.53
C LYS A 143 6.85 -7.24 11.73
N ASN A 144 8.16 -7.26 12.01
CA ASN A 144 8.80 -6.53 13.09
C ASN A 144 9.64 -5.35 12.57
N ASP A 145 9.49 -4.97 11.30
CA ASP A 145 10.28 -3.90 10.69
C ASP A 145 9.46 -3.25 9.56
N ILE A 146 8.58 -2.33 9.96
CA ILE A 146 7.60 -1.67 9.08
C ILE A 146 7.76 -0.15 9.18
N TYR A 147 7.82 0.50 8.03
CA TYR A 147 8.01 1.93 7.87
C TYR A 147 6.75 2.52 7.25
N TYR A 148 6.17 3.49 7.93
CA TYR A 148 4.97 4.21 7.53
C TYR A 148 5.38 5.65 7.19
N TRP A 149 5.38 5.97 5.90
CA TRP A 149 5.82 7.25 5.37
C TRP A 149 4.63 8.20 5.33
N GLY A 150 4.60 9.13 6.27
CA GLY A 150 3.53 10.08 6.42
C GLY A 150 3.92 11.51 6.08
N SER A 151 2.90 12.30 5.81
CA SER A 151 2.99 13.75 5.64
C SER A 151 2.09 14.46 6.64
N THR A 152 2.35 15.75 6.85
CA THR A 152 1.47 16.63 7.61
C THR A 152 0.97 17.78 6.76
N TYR A 153 -0.21 18.30 7.10
CA TYR A 153 -0.74 19.53 6.51
C TYR A 153 0.15 20.75 6.75
N GLN A 154 1.07 20.69 7.72
CA GLN A 154 1.99 21.76 8.09
C GLN A 154 3.32 21.71 7.31
N GLY A 155 3.45 20.80 6.33
CA GLY A 155 4.59 20.75 5.41
C GLY A 155 5.80 19.94 5.91
N ASN A 156 5.76 19.38 7.12
CA ASN A 156 6.80 18.47 7.61
C ASN A 156 6.37 17.02 7.42
N ASP A 157 7.24 16.22 6.83
CA ASP A 157 7.02 14.78 6.70
C ASP A 157 7.37 14.04 7.98
N LYS A 158 6.67 12.94 8.24
CA LYS A 158 6.93 12.07 9.38
C LYS A 158 7.19 10.66 8.91
N LEU A 159 8.18 10.03 9.52
CA LEU A 159 8.31 8.58 9.46
C LEU A 159 7.82 8.00 10.77
N ILE A 160 6.91 7.04 10.70
CA ILE A 160 6.58 6.17 11.82
C ILE A 160 7.21 4.80 11.54
N HIS A 161 8.00 4.30 12.48
CA HIS A 161 8.67 3.00 12.38
C HIS A 161 8.17 2.06 13.46
N PHE A 162 7.75 0.87 13.08
CA PHE A 162 7.46 -0.23 13.99
C PHE A 162 8.61 -1.23 13.97
N ASN A 163 9.19 -1.50 15.14
CA ASN A 163 10.35 -2.38 15.29
C ASN A 163 10.02 -3.76 15.88
N GLY A 164 8.75 -4.18 15.86
CA GLY A 164 8.27 -5.40 16.50
C GLY A 164 7.82 -5.22 17.95
N ASN A 165 8.28 -4.16 18.62
CA ASN A 165 7.96 -3.90 20.02
C ASN A 165 7.23 -2.57 20.23
N ARG A 166 7.59 -1.52 19.46
CA ARG A 166 7.03 -0.18 19.59
C ARG A 166 6.99 0.56 18.27
N TYR A 167 6.06 1.52 18.21
CA TYR A 167 6.04 2.57 17.20
C TYR A 167 6.89 3.75 17.66
N LYS A 168 7.73 4.29 16.77
CA LYS A 168 8.47 5.53 17.01
C LYS A 168 8.26 6.49 15.84
N VAL A 169 8.01 7.75 16.17
CA VAL A 169 7.84 8.85 15.22
C VAL A 169 9.17 9.57 15.04
N PHE A 170 9.48 9.94 13.80
CA PHE A 170 10.63 10.73 13.40
C PHE A 170 10.14 11.89 12.54
N GLU A 171 10.58 13.10 12.84
CA GLU A 171 10.45 14.22 11.93
C GLU A 171 11.44 14.05 10.78
N MET A 172 10.98 14.29 9.56
CA MET A 172 11.83 14.27 8.37
C MET A 172 11.86 15.65 7.74
N GLN A 173 13.07 16.17 7.51
CA GLN A 173 13.27 17.26 6.54
C GLN A 173 13.40 16.63 5.16
N LEU A 174 12.32 16.59 4.40
CA LEU A 174 12.41 16.20 3.00
C LEU A 174 12.72 17.39 2.12
N ILE A 175 13.40 17.10 1.01
CA ILE A 175 13.89 18.06 0.02
C ILE A 175 12.97 18.08 -1.21
N SER A 176 11.84 17.34 -1.20
CA SER A 176 10.97 17.18 -2.37
C SER A 176 9.48 17.29 -2.05
N ASP A 177 8.75 18.03 -2.89
CA ASP A 177 7.29 18.19 -2.80
C ASP A 177 6.52 16.96 -3.32
N ASN A 178 7.17 16.10 -4.12
CA ASN A 178 6.55 14.92 -4.71
C ASN A 178 7.27 13.63 -4.32
N HIS A 179 6.46 12.61 -4.05
CA HIS A 179 6.92 11.29 -3.64
C HIS A 179 6.68 10.27 -4.75
N GLY A 180 7.63 9.37 -4.95
CA GLY A 180 7.48 8.21 -5.83
C GLY A 180 6.94 7.02 -5.05
N GLY A 181 7.84 6.12 -4.65
CA GLY A 181 7.52 4.97 -3.81
C GLY A 181 8.52 4.77 -2.69
N SER A 182 8.23 3.80 -1.83
CA SER A 182 9.10 3.38 -0.75
C SER A 182 9.45 1.89 -0.85
N PHE A 183 10.55 1.53 -0.20
CA PHE A 183 11.02 0.16 -0.11
C PHE A 183 11.75 -0.05 1.21
N ALA A 184 11.68 -1.26 1.75
CA ALA A 184 12.41 -1.63 2.95
C ALA A 184 13.25 -2.87 2.68
N VAL A 185 14.51 -2.84 3.14
CA VAL A 185 15.46 -3.93 2.95
C VAL A 185 16.46 -3.97 4.09
N ASN A 186 16.71 -5.16 4.62
CA ASN A 186 17.65 -5.43 5.71
C ASN A 186 17.31 -4.66 6.99
N ASN A 187 17.92 -3.49 7.17
CA ASN A 187 17.73 -2.60 8.30
C ASN A 187 17.48 -1.16 7.83
N MET A 188 17.00 -1.00 6.60
CA MET A 188 16.80 0.30 5.96
C MET A 188 15.36 0.43 5.46
N GLY A 189 14.75 1.57 5.76
CA GLY A 189 13.61 2.10 5.03
C GLY A 189 14.10 3.15 4.05
N ILE A 190 13.58 3.10 2.83
CA ILE A 190 13.99 3.94 1.71
C ILE A 190 12.75 4.56 1.10
N ARG A 191 12.82 5.84 0.76
CA ARG A 191 11.78 6.54 -0.03
C ARG A 191 12.44 7.36 -1.13
N VAL A 192 11.85 7.32 -2.31
CA VAL A 192 12.27 8.14 -3.45
C VAL A 192 11.29 9.29 -3.67
N GLY A 193 11.82 10.43 -4.12
CA GLY A 193 11.04 11.61 -4.49
C GLY A 193 11.72 12.38 -5.60
N PHE A 194 11.10 13.44 -6.07
CA PHE A 194 11.68 14.32 -7.08
C PHE A 194 11.25 15.77 -6.90
N ALA A 195 12.17 16.69 -7.16
CA ALA A 195 11.92 18.14 -7.20
C ALA A 195 12.99 18.78 -8.11
N ASP A 196 12.65 19.88 -8.77
CA ASP A 196 13.57 20.63 -9.63
C ASP A 196 14.35 19.78 -10.66
N ASN A 197 13.66 18.83 -11.31
CA ASN A 197 14.25 17.85 -12.23
C ASN A 197 15.37 16.98 -11.64
N LYS A 198 15.39 16.82 -10.31
CA LYS A 198 16.32 15.95 -9.58
C LYS A 198 15.56 14.86 -8.84
N ALA A 199 16.14 13.67 -8.83
CA ALA A 199 15.68 12.58 -7.97
C ALA A 199 16.34 12.69 -6.59
N PHE A 200 15.55 12.44 -5.55
CA PHE A 200 15.98 12.42 -4.17
C PHE A 200 15.76 11.04 -3.58
N LEU A 201 16.71 10.62 -2.74
CA LEU A 201 16.66 9.37 -1.99
C LEU A 201 16.76 9.69 -0.50
N THR A 202 15.73 9.36 0.25
CA THR A 202 15.76 9.40 1.72
C THR A 202 15.96 8.00 2.23
N MET A 203 16.99 7.81 3.06
CA MET A 203 17.29 6.52 3.68
C MET A 203 17.28 6.67 5.19
N VAL A 204 16.54 5.78 5.85
CA VAL A 204 16.54 5.66 7.31
C VAL A 204 17.09 4.29 7.66
N ARG A 205 18.21 4.28 8.38
CA ARG A 205 18.90 3.05 8.80
C ARG A 205 18.69 2.81 10.29
N ARG A 206 18.27 1.59 10.63
CA ARG A 206 18.24 1.11 12.02
C ARG A 206 19.65 0.74 12.46
N ILE A 207 20.09 1.33 13.57
CA ILE A 207 21.36 1.03 14.23
C ILE A 207 21.05 0.17 15.45
N ALA A 208 21.69 -1.00 15.56
CA ALA A 208 21.64 -1.79 16.78
C ALA A 208 22.38 -1.02 17.89
N LYS A 209 21.76 -0.91 19.06
CA LYS A 209 22.46 -0.48 20.27
C LYS A 209 23.14 -1.67 20.91
#